data_AF-A0A0Q4N211-F1
#
_entry.id   AF-A0A0Q4N211-F1
#
_cell.length_a   1.000
_cell.length_b   1.000
_cell.length_c   1.000
_cell.angle_alpha   90.00
_cell.angle_beta   90.00
_cell.angle_gamma   90.00
#
_symmetry.space_group_name_H-M   'P 1'
#
loop_
_entity.id
_entity.type
_entity.pdbx_description
1 polymer ?
#
loop_
_entity_poly.entity_id
_entity_poly.type
_entity_poly.pdbx_seq_one_letter_code
_entity_poly.pdbx_strand_id
1 'polypeptide(L)'
;MNMTTPRNNLPALLMPLDTPMLDEIDAVYEIADAELPSQVSIYEDAMRIIKANPKPQEQLAEMFLSHVRAIAKRDGLMAGVPEENFVTVAKQIAKDWDNTNGVDYRREQAAAAPESNPGL
;
A
#
# COMPACT_ATOMS: atom_id res chain seq x y z
N MET A 1 7.15 -17.96 -12.99
CA MET A 1 5.97 -17.58 -13.80
C MET A 1 5.33 -16.36 -13.14
N ASN A 2 4.70 -15.46 -13.89
CA ASN A 2 3.87 -14.40 -13.29
C ASN A 2 2.50 -15.00 -12.98
N MET A 3 2.09 -14.96 -11.72
CA MET A 3 0.77 -15.38 -11.24
C MET A 3 0.10 -14.22 -10.53
N THR A 4 -1.20 -14.32 -10.24
CA THR A 4 -1.91 -13.36 -9.38
C THR A 4 -2.44 -14.06 -8.15
N THR A 5 -2.45 -13.37 -7.01
CA THR A 5 -3.07 -13.90 -5.79
C THR A 5 -4.59 -14.01 -5.96
N PRO A 6 -5.22 -15.03 -5.35
CA PRO A 6 -6.62 -15.36 -5.60
C PRO A 6 -7.63 -14.34 -5.06
N ARG A 7 -7.30 -13.58 -4.01
CA ARG A 7 -8.24 -12.64 -3.36
C ARG A 7 -7.99 -11.20 -3.79
N ASN A 8 -6.75 -10.74 -3.73
CA ASN A 8 -6.44 -9.33 -3.98
C ASN A 8 -5.85 -9.07 -5.37
N ASN A 9 -5.75 -10.10 -6.23
CA ASN A 9 -5.23 -10.01 -7.60
C ASN A 9 -3.82 -9.40 -7.67
N LEU A 10 -2.99 -9.65 -6.66
CA LEU A 10 -1.63 -9.10 -6.58
C LEU A 10 -0.69 -9.88 -7.51
N PRO A 11 0.13 -9.21 -8.34
CA PRO A 11 1.13 -9.90 -9.15
C PRO A 11 2.19 -10.55 -8.27
N ALA A 12 2.36 -11.86 -8.43
CA ALA A 12 3.30 -12.67 -7.68
C ALA A 12 4.28 -13.38 -8.62
N LEU A 13 5.56 -13.34 -8.25
CA LEU A 13 6.62 -14.15 -8.83
C LEU A 13 6.81 -15.39 -7.97
N LEU A 14 6.39 -16.55 -8.47
CA LEU A 14 6.45 -17.83 -7.75
C LEU A 14 7.05 -18.96 -8.62
N MET A 15 7.54 -20.01 -7.95
CA MET A 15 7.86 -21.26 -8.62
C MET A 15 6.59 -22.11 -8.83
N PRO A 16 6.55 -23.02 -9.82
CA PRO A 16 5.33 -23.70 -10.27
C PRO A 16 4.57 -24.55 -9.22
N LEU A 17 5.15 -24.81 -8.04
CA LEU A 17 4.57 -25.65 -6.98
C LEU A 17 4.18 -24.85 -5.72
N ASP A 18 4.29 -23.53 -5.75
CA ASP A 18 4.12 -22.65 -4.58
C ASP A 18 2.69 -22.12 -4.42
N THR A 19 1.66 -22.94 -4.69
CA THR A 19 0.25 -22.51 -4.57
C THR A 19 -0.09 -21.94 -3.18
N PRO A 20 0.41 -22.50 -2.04
CA PRO A 20 0.21 -21.90 -0.72
C PRO A 20 0.80 -20.48 -0.57
N MET A 21 1.85 -20.13 -1.32
CA MET A 21 2.49 -18.81 -1.20
C MET A 21 1.63 -17.67 -1.74
N LEU A 22 0.69 -17.94 -2.65
CA LEU A 22 -0.27 -16.92 -3.10
C LEU A 22 -1.22 -16.50 -1.98
N ASP A 23 -1.68 -17.47 -1.20
CA ASP A 23 -2.54 -17.21 -0.04
C ASP A 23 -1.79 -16.47 1.05
N GLU A 24 -0.50 -16.75 1.24
CA GLU A 24 0.35 -16.02 2.17
C GLU A 24 0.58 -14.56 1.75
N ILE A 25 0.77 -14.30 0.45
CA ILE A 25 0.87 -12.92 -0.07
C ILE A 25 -0.43 -12.15 0.16
N ASP A 26 -1.58 -12.79 -0.09
CA ASP A 26 -2.90 -12.20 0.22
C ASP A 26 -3.06 -11.94 1.72
N ALA A 27 -2.68 -12.89 2.57
CA ALA A 27 -2.79 -12.75 4.01
C ALA A 27 -1.93 -11.59 4.53
N VAL A 28 -0.69 -11.44 4.07
CA VAL A 28 0.18 -10.33 4.47
C VAL A 28 -0.41 -8.99 4.02
N TYR A 29 -0.98 -8.92 2.82
CA TYR A 29 -1.71 -7.72 2.38
C TYR A 29 -2.89 -7.40 3.30
N GLU A 30 -3.78 -8.38 3.56
CA GLU A 30 -4.98 -8.18 4.39
C GLU A 30 -4.61 -7.73 5.82
N ILE A 31 -3.57 -8.32 6.41
CA ILE A 31 -3.08 -7.95 7.75
C ILE A 31 -2.52 -6.52 7.74
N ALA A 32 -1.68 -6.20 6.76
CA ALA A 32 -1.07 -4.88 6.68
C ALA A 32 -2.11 -3.77 6.40
N ASP A 33 -3.08 -4.01 5.51
CA ASP A 33 -4.16 -3.07 5.23
C ASP A 33 -5.02 -2.80 6.48
N ALA A 34 -5.25 -3.81 7.33
CA ALA A 34 -5.97 -3.66 8.58
C ALA A 34 -5.14 -2.97 9.69
N GLU A 35 -3.85 -3.34 9.83
CA GLU A 35 -3.02 -2.89 10.96
C GLU A 35 -2.42 -1.50 10.76
N LEU A 36 -1.91 -1.19 9.57
CA LEU A 36 -1.18 0.06 9.33
C LEU A 36 -2.01 1.31 9.63
N PRO A 37 -3.31 1.39 9.26
CA PRO A 37 -4.13 2.57 9.57
C PRO A 37 -4.37 2.77 11.06
N SER A 38 -4.32 1.70 11.85
CA SER A 38 -4.51 1.76 13.31
C SER A 38 -3.28 2.25 14.07
N GLN A 39 -2.11 2.26 13.42
CA GLN A 39 -0.86 2.71 14.01
C GLN A 39 -0.67 4.21 13.79
N VAL A 40 -0.85 5.00 14.86
CA VAL A 40 -0.85 6.47 14.80
C VAL A 40 0.39 7.04 14.11
N SER A 41 1.59 6.56 14.45
CA SER A 41 2.83 7.06 13.86
C SER A 41 2.90 6.79 12.35
N ILE A 42 2.49 5.60 11.92
CA ILE A 42 2.47 5.22 10.49
C ILE A 42 1.45 6.06 9.74
N TYR A 43 0.26 6.25 10.32
CA TYR A 43 -0.78 7.08 9.74
C TYR A 43 -0.32 8.54 9.56
N GLU A 44 0.26 9.13 10.60
CA GLU A 44 0.76 10.51 10.55
C GLU A 44 1.87 10.69 9.50
N ASP A 45 2.81 9.74 9.42
CA ASP A 45 3.90 9.78 8.44
C ASP A 45 3.37 9.61 7.01
N ALA A 46 2.46 8.67 6.78
CA ALA A 46 1.80 8.48 5.50
C ALA A 46 1.01 9.72 5.06
N MET A 47 0.24 10.33 5.98
CA MET A 47 -0.49 11.56 5.71
C MET A 47 0.46 12.72 5.39
N ARG A 48 1.62 12.79 6.04
CA ARG A 48 2.65 13.79 5.69
C ARG A 48 3.15 13.61 4.26
N ILE A 49 3.41 12.37 3.84
CA ILE A 49 3.83 12.05 2.47
C ILE A 49 2.74 12.43 1.45
N ILE A 50 1.48 12.07 1.73
CA ILE A 50 0.32 12.37 0.87
C ILE A 50 0.13 13.87 0.69
N LYS A 51 0.27 14.65 1.77
CA LYS A 51 0.08 16.10 1.73
C LYS A 51 1.23 16.82 1.02
N ALA A 52 2.45 16.29 1.12
CA ALA A 52 3.64 16.89 0.54
C ALA A 52 3.83 16.58 -0.95
N ASN A 53 3.29 15.46 -1.44
CA ASN A 53 3.57 14.97 -2.79
C ASN A 53 2.29 14.75 -3.61
N PRO A 54 2.18 15.31 -4.83
CA PRO A 54 1.03 15.07 -5.70
C PRO A 54 0.96 13.64 -6.26
N LYS A 55 2.07 12.88 -6.16
CA LYS A 55 2.18 11.46 -6.53
C LYS A 55 2.88 10.68 -5.42
N PRO A 56 2.20 10.39 -4.30
CA PRO A 56 2.84 9.88 -3.08
C PRO A 56 3.17 8.39 -3.11
N GLN A 57 2.65 7.64 -4.10
CA GLN A 57 2.61 6.18 -4.09
C GLN A 57 3.99 5.52 -3.95
N GLU A 58 5.04 6.08 -4.57
CA GLU A 58 6.39 5.50 -4.50
C GLU A 58 7.00 5.66 -3.11
N GLN A 59 6.92 6.85 -2.51
CA GLN A 59 7.40 7.11 -1.14
C GLN A 59 6.59 6.33 -0.10
N LEU A 60 5.28 6.21 -0.28
CA LEU A 60 4.44 5.37 0.57
C LEU A 60 4.85 3.90 0.47
N ALA A 61 5.12 3.38 -0.73
CA ALA A 61 5.54 2.00 -0.91
C ALA A 61 6.89 1.72 -0.25
N GLU A 62 7.85 2.64 -0.35
CA GLU A 62 9.14 2.55 0.33
C GLU A 62 8.99 2.49 1.87
N MET A 63 8.13 3.34 2.42
CA MET A 63 7.82 3.34 3.86
C MET A 63 7.17 2.03 4.29
N PHE A 64 6.11 1.60 3.59
CA PHE A 64 5.33 0.41 3.93
C PHE A 64 6.11 -0.90 3.75
N LEU A 65 7.10 -0.94 2.85
CA LEU A 65 7.89 -2.15 2.60
C LEU A 65 8.55 -2.72 3.88
N SER A 66 9.06 -1.83 4.74
CA SER A 66 9.66 -2.24 6.02
C SER A 66 8.63 -2.90 6.95
N HIS A 67 7.39 -2.39 6.97
CA HIS A 67 6.31 -2.92 7.78
C HIS A 67 5.74 -4.23 7.22
N VAL A 68 5.57 -4.32 5.90
CA VAL A 68 5.15 -5.56 5.22
C VAL A 68 6.12 -6.70 5.54
N ARG A 69 7.44 -6.46 5.46
CA ARG A 69 8.45 -7.44 5.85
C ARG A 69 8.36 -7.81 7.33
N ALA A 70 8.10 -6.84 8.21
CA ALA A 70 7.96 -7.09 9.65
C ALA A 70 6.73 -7.95 9.97
N ILE A 71 5.59 -7.68 9.34
CA ILE A 71 4.34 -8.45 9.47
C ILE A 71 4.55 -9.88 8.98
N ALA A 72 5.06 -10.05 7.75
CA ALA A 72 5.34 -11.37 7.19
C ALA A 72 6.26 -12.20 8.10
N LYS A 73 7.33 -11.58 8.61
CA LYS A 73 8.25 -12.24 9.55
C LYS A 73 7.58 -12.59 10.89
N ARG A 74 6.79 -11.68 11.46
CA ARG A 74 6.09 -11.87 12.74
C ARG A 74 5.14 -13.06 12.66
N ASP A 75 4.40 -13.17 11.56
CA ASP A 75 3.32 -14.14 11.39
C ASP A 75 3.77 -15.42 10.68
N GLY A 76 5.06 -15.50 10.32
CA GLY A 76 5.65 -16.68 9.67
C GLY A 76 5.16 -16.90 8.24
N LEU A 77 4.74 -15.84 7.57
CA LEU A 77 4.22 -15.84 6.20
C LEU A 77 5.31 -15.42 5.20
N MET A 78 5.13 -15.81 3.95
CA MET A 78 6.00 -15.47 2.83
C MET A 78 7.47 -15.92 3.03
N ALA A 79 7.68 -17.00 3.79
CA ALA A 79 9.02 -17.53 4.03
C ALA A 79 9.60 -18.14 2.75
N GLY A 80 10.75 -17.62 2.28
CA GLY A 80 11.37 -18.06 1.03
C GLY A 80 10.73 -17.49 -0.24
N VAL A 81 9.74 -16.61 -0.09
CA VAL A 81 9.13 -15.87 -1.21
C VAL A 81 10.10 -14.80 -1.72
N PRO A 82 10.19 -14.54 -3.05
CA PRO A 82 11.02 -13.47 -3.59
C PRO A 82 10.68 -12.09 -3.04
N GLU A 83 11.71 -11.25 -2.90
CA GLU A 83 11.60 -9.89 -2.37
C GLU A 83 10.60 -9.03 -3.17
N GLU A 84 10.50 -9.28 -4.48
CA GLU A 84 9.58 -8.60 -5.38
C GLU A 84 8.12 -8.71 -4.95
N ASN A 85 7.72 -9.79 -4.28
CA ASN A 85 6.35 -9.97 -3.81
C ASN A 85 6.04 -9.08 -2.59
N PHE A 86 7.02 -8.84 -1.72
CA PHE A 86 6.88 -7.87 -0.62
C PHE A 86 6.74 -6.45 -1.18
N VAL A 87 7.51 -6.14 -2.22
CA VAL A 87 7.40 -4.86 -2.96
C VAL A 87 6.03 -4.73 -3.61
N THR A 88 5.47 -5.79 -4.20
CA THR A 88 4.11 -5.79 -4.74
C THR A 88 3.09 -5.43 -3.66
N VAL A 89 3.13 -6.12 -2.50
CA VAL A 89 2.20 -5.86 -1.41
C VAL A 89 2.29 -4.41 -0.93
N ALA A 90 3.52 -3.90 -0.72
CA ALA A 90 3.73 -2.52 -0.29
C ALA A 90 3.21 -1.50 -1.31
N LYS A 91 3.41 -1.74 -2.61
CA LYS A 91 2.89 -0.89 -3.69
C LYS A 91 1.36 -0.89 -3.74
N GLN A 92 0.73 -2.04 -3.51
CA GLN A 92 -0.73 -2.10 -3.48
C GLN A 92 -1.28 -1.31 -2.29
N ILE A 93 -0.74 -1.53 -1.08
CA ILE A 93 -1.14 -0.77 0.12
C ILE A 93 -0.97 0.74 -0.10
N ALA A 94 0.16 1.16 -0.68
CA ALA A 94 0.43 2.56 -1.01
C ALA A 94 -0.62 3.16 -1.95
N LYS A 95 -1.04 2.40 -2.96
CA LYS A 95 -2.09 2.81 -3.90
C LYS A 95 -3.43 2.95 -3.19
N ASP A 96 -3.81 2.00 -2.34
CA ASP A 96 -5.11 2.01 -1.66
C ASP A 96 -5.20 3.12 -0.60
N TRP A 97 -4.08 3.41 0.06
CA TRP A 97 -3.96 4.57 0.96
C TRP A 97 -4.09 5.91 0.24
N ASP A 98 -3.46 6.09 -0.92
CA ASP A 98 -3.60 7.32 -1.71
C ASP A 98 -5.01 7.45 -2.31
N ASN A 99 -5.63 6.34 -2.72
CA ASN A 99 -7.01 6.33 -3.19
C ASN A 99 -8.01 6.72 -2.09
N THR A 100 -7.77 6.28 -0.86
CA THR A 100 -8.64 6.58 0.29
C THR A 100 -8.37 7.98 0.82
N ASN A 101 -7.15 8.24 1.30
CA ASN A 101 -6.84 9.47 2.03
C ASN A 101 -6.37 10.61 1.11
N GLY A 102 -5.67 10.28 0.03
CA GLY A 102 -5.14 11.29 -0.89
C GLY A 102 -6.23 11.94 -1.75
N VAL A 103 -7.21 11.16 -2.20
CA VAL A 103 -8.36 11.68 -2.96
C VAL A 103 -9.18 12.64 -2.10
N ASP A 104 -9.48 12.27 -0.85
CA ASP A 104 -10.25 13.12 0.05
C ASP A 104 -9.50 14.41 0.39
N TYR A 105 -8.21 14.32 0.71
CA TYR A 105 -7.38 15.52 0.92
C TYR A 105 -7.37 16.46 -0.29
N ARG A 106 -7.21 15.91 -1.50
CA ARG A 106 -7.21 16.70 -2.74
C ARG A 106 -8.57 17.34 -3.02
N ARG A 107 -9.68 16.65 -2.68
CA ARG A 107 -11.04 17.22 -2.78
C ARG A 107 -11.26 18.35 -1.79
N GLU A 108 -10.84 18.18 -0.54
CA GLU A 108 -10.93 19.23 0.49
C GLU A 108 -10.12 20.47 0.10
N GLN A 109 -8.90 20.30 -0.41
CA GLN A 109 -8.10 21.42 -0.91
C GLN A 109 -8.75 22.14 -2.09
N ALA A 110 -9.37 21.41 -3.02
CA ALA A 110 -10.08 22.01 -4.15
C ALA A 110 -11.33 22.77 -3.70
N ALA A 111 -12.04 22.30 -2.67
CA ALA A 111 -13.19 22.99 -2.09
C ALA A 111 -12.81 24.21 -1.25
N ALA A 112 -11.61 24.20 -0.64
CA ALA A 112 -11.07 25.31 0.14
C ALA A 112 -10.35 26.37 -0.71
N ALA A 113 -10.03 26.06 -1.97
CA ALA A 113 -9.50 27.04 -2.90
C ALA A 113 -10.61 28.07 -3.23
N PRO A 114 -10.44 29.35 -2.89
CA PRO A 114 -11.43 30.36 -3.24
C PRO A 114 -11.61 30.36 -4.76
N GLU A 115 -12.85 30.37 -5.23
CA GLU A 115 -13.16 30.53 -6.66
C GLU A 115 -12.34 31.71 -7.19
N SER A 116 -11.35 31.41 -8.03
CA SER A 116 -10.67 32.43 -8.83
C SER A 116 -11.73 33.00 -9.76
N ASN A 117 -12.39 34.05 -9.31
CA ASN A 117 -13.46 34.74 -10.00
C ASN A 117 -13.00 35.10 -11.42
N PRO A 118 -13.50 34.46 -12.50
CA PRO A 118 -13.15 34.84 -13.85
C PRO A 118 -14.06 36.00 -14.23
N GLY A 119 -13.80 37.17 -13.66
CA GLY A 119 -14.62 38.33 -13.86
C GLY A 119 -13.94 39.59 -13.36
N LEU A 120 -13.07 40.15 -14.20
CA LEU A 120 -12.96 41.58 -14.55
C LEU A 120 -11.89 41.77 -15.64
#